data_AF-A0A357YP74-F1
#
_entry.id   AF-A0A357YP74-F1
#
_cell.length_a   1.000
_cell.length_b   1.000
_cell.length_c   1.000
_cell.angle_alpha   90.00
_cell.angle_beta   90.00
_cell.angle_gamma   90.00
#
_symmetry.space_group_name_H-M   'P 1'
#
loop_
_entity.id
_entity.type
_entity.pdbx_description
1 polymer ?
#
loop_
_entity_poly.entity_id
_entity_poly.type
_entity_poly.pdbx_seq_one_letter_code
_entity_poly.pdbx_strand_id
1 'polypeptide(L)'
;QTNVLGTKIIADLAVKYNANKFVMVSTDKAVNPSNVMGCSKRICEIYVQSLAKWIEKKGDKSTQFITTRFGNVLGSNGSVIPLFKEQIKHGGPVTVTHPEIIRYFMTIPEACQLVLEAGAMGKGGEIFIFDMGKPVKILDLAKRMIRLSGSKNVKIEFTGLRNGEKLYEELLNKAEYTKPTHHEKIMIANVREYEYQQVSQLIDSLIKDSYDYDEMRTVRKMKEIVPEFQSINSPFEAVDRMLEKVSKDAI
;
A
#
# COMPACT_ATOMS: atom_id res chain seq x y z
N GLN A 1 -14.48 -2.17 -3.54
CA GLN A 1 -15.02 -3.52 -3.27
C GLN A 1 -13.93 -4.51 -2.86
N THR A 2 -13.12 -5.06 -3.77
CA THR A 2 -12.15 -6.15 -3.47
C THR A 2 -11.28 -5.93 -2.24
N ASN A 3 -10.60 -4.78 -2.15
CA ASN A 3 -9.67 -4.53 -1.04
C ASN A 3 -10.40 -4.27 0.27
N VAL A 4 -11.24 -3.22 0.32
CA VAL A 4 -11.88 -2.75 1.57
C VAL A 4 -12.94 -3.72 2.08
N LEU A 5 -13.96 -4.05 1.27
CA LEU A 5 -15.02 -4.98 1.68
C LEU A 5 -14.46 -6.38 1.90
N GLY A 6 -13.56 -6.85 1.04
CA GLY A 6 -12.91 -8.15 1.20
C GLY A 6 -12.15 -8.24 2.53
N THR A 7 -11.35 -7.22 2.86
CA THR A 7 -10.63 -7.19 4.15
C THR A 7 -11.60 -7.14 5.33
N LYS A 8 -12.65 -6.29 5.25
CA LYS A 8 -13.68 -6.21 6.29
C LYS A 8 -14.30 -7.58 6.58
N ILE A 9 -14.76 -8.27 5.54
CA ILE A 9 -15.39 -9.59 5.67
C ILE A 9 -14.43 -10.58 6.35
N ILE A 10 -13.19 -10.73 5.87
CA ILE A 10 -12.29 -11.75 6.43
C ILE A 10 -11.84 -11.37 7.84
N ALA A 11 -11.61 -10.09 8.13
CA ALA A 11 -11.27 -9.63 9.47
C ALA A 11 -12.42 -9.87 10.47
N ASP A 12 -13.66 -9.57 10.09
CA ASP A 12 -14.84 -9.81 10.93
C ASP A 12 -15.06 -11.31 11.17
N LEU A 13 -14.86 -12.13 10.14
CA LEU A 13 -14.94 -13.59 10.26
C LEU A 13 -13.81 -14.16 11.12
N ALA A 14 -12.61 -13.60 11.06
CA ALA A 14 -11.49 -14.02 11.91
C ALA A 14 -11.84 -13.84 13.40
N VAL A 15 -12.42 -12.70 13.77
CA VAL A 15 -12.94 -12.46 15.13
C VAL A 15 -14.08 -13.42 15.45
N LYS A 16 -15.09 -13.52 14.58
CA LYS A 16 -16.26 -14.38 14.80
C LYS A 16 -15.90 -15.84 15.08
N TYR A 17 -14.88 -16.36 14.40
CA TYR A 17 -14.45 -17.75 14.51
C TYR A 17 -13.17 -17.92 15.37
N ASN A 18 -12.76 -16.89 16.11
CA ASN A 18 -11.63 -16.94 17.04
C ASN A 18 -10.31 -17.40 16.39
N ALA A 19 -10.03 -16.93 15.17
CA ALA A 19 -8.75 -17.19 14.52
C ALA A 19 -7.61 -16.54 15.32
N ASN A 20 -6.60 -17.30 15.72
CA ASN A 20 -5.59 -16.78 16.66
C ASN A 20 -4.78 -15.59 16.12
N LYS A 21 -4.43 -15.63 14.82
CA LYS A 21 -3.65 -14.57 14.16
C LYS A 21 -4.23 -14.25 12.79
N PHE A 22 -4.37 -12.96 12.52
CA PHE A 22 -4.70 -12.42 11.21
C PHE A 22 -3.54 -11.56 10.73
N VAL A 23 -2.87 -11.97 9.66
CA VAL A 23 -1.73 -11.22 9.08
C VAL A 23 -2.16 -10.56 7.77
N MET A 24 -2.24 -9.23 7.79
CA MET A 24 -2.55 -8.42 6.61
C MET A 24 -1.28 -7.97 5.90
N VAL A 25 -1.14 -8.38 4.64
CA VAL A 25 -0.11 -7.82 3.75
C VAL A 25 -0.58 -6.47 3.21
N SER A 26 0.14 -5.40 3.54
CA SER A 26 -0.02 -4.05 3.02
C SER A 26 1.13 -3.69 2.07
N THR A 27 1.28 -2.41 1.74
CA THR A 27 2.24 -1.90 0.74
C THR A 27 2.73 -0.52 1.15
N ASP A 28 3.96 -0.19 0.75
CA ASP A 28 4.49 1.18 0.76
C ASP A 28 3.52 2.23 0.19
N LYS A 29 2.72 1.90 -0.84
CA LYS A 29 1.72 2.78 -1.44
C LYS A 29 0.57 3.17 -0.52
N ALA A 30 0.39 2.49 0.61
CA ALA A 30 -0.56 2.89 1.64
C ALA A 30 -0.07 4.11 2.44
N VAL A 31 1.22 4.43 2.36
CA VAL A 31 1.83 5.60 3.01
C VAL A 31 1.67 6.82 2.11
N ASN A 32 1.01 7.87 2.63
CA ASN A 32 0.69 9.10 1.90
C ASN A 32 0.15 8.78 0.50
N PRO A 33 -0.94 7.99 0.39
CA PRO A 33 -1.33 7.36 -0.86
C PRO A 33 -1.57 8.43 -1.93
N SER A 34 -1.22 8.12 -3.17
CA SER A 34 -1.46 9.01 -4.32
C SER A 34 -2.35 8.41 -5.41
N ASN A 35 -2.78 7.17 -5.19
CA ASN A 35 -3.70 6.45 -6.08
C ASN A 35 -4.73 5.67 -5.25
N VAL A 36 -5.83 5.29 -5.92
CA VAL A 36 -6.96 4.54 -5.33
C VAL A 36 -6.50 3.20 -4.74
N MET A 37 -5.55 2.52 -5.37
CA MET A 37 -5.04 1.23 -4.86
C MET A 37 -4.37 1.41 -3.49
N GLY A 38 -3.40 2.32 -3.39
CA GLY A 38 -2.71 2.66 -2.15
C GLY A 38 -3.68 3.14 -1.07
N CYS A 39 -4.60 4.04 -1.41
CA CYS A 39 -5.60 4.54 -0.46
C CYS A 39 -6.53 3.42 0.04
N SER A 40 -6.97 2.51 -0.84
CA SER A 40 -7.79 1.37 -0.43
C SER A 40 -7.06 0.45 0.55
N LYS A 41 -5.73 0.25 0.40
CA LYS A 41 -4.91 -0.50 1.35
C LYS A 41 -4.76 0.25 2.66
N ARG A 42 -4.61 1.57 2.64
CA ARG A 42 -4.60 2.41 3.85
C ARG A 42 -5.91 2.30 4.63
N ILE A 43 -7.06 2.31 3.95
CA ILE A 43 -8.37 2.08 4.58
C ILE A 43 -8.43 0.69 5.24
N CYS A 44 -7.87 -0.34 4.61
CA CYS A 44 -7.80 -1.69 5.19
C CYS A 44 -6.98 -1.70 6.49
N GLU A 45 -5.86 -0.98 6.54
CA GLU A 45 -5.06 -0.83 7.76
C GLU A 45 -5.86 -0.16 8.87
N ILE A 46 -6.51 0.97 8.56
CA ILE A 46 -7.35 1.69 9.52
C ILE A 46 -8.45 0.78 10.08
N TYR A 47 -9.10 -0.01 9.22
CA TYR A 47 -10.14 -0.95 9.65
C TYR A 47 -9.58 -2.01 10.60
N VAL A 48 -8.55 -2.74 10.17
CA VAL A 48 -7.95 -3.83 10.93
C VAL A 48 -7.40 -3.35 12.27
N GLN A 49 -6.74 -2.19 12.30
CA GLN A 49 -6.21 -1.61 13.53
C GLN A 49 -7.30 -1.14 14.49
N SER A 50 -8.34 -0.48 13.99
CA SER A 50 -9.43 -0.03 14.84
C SER A 50 -10.23 -1.21 15.40
N LEU A 51 -10.46 -2.25 14.59
CA LEU A 51 -11.08 -3.50 15.04
C LEU A 51 -10.27 -4.18 16.13
N ALA A 52 -8.95 -4.32 15.94
CA ALA A 52 -8.05 -4.92 16.93
C ALA A 52 -8.15 -4.22 18.30
N LYS A 53 -8.15 -2.89 18.30
CA LYS A 53 -8.30 -2.11 19.54
C LYS A 53 -9.68 -2.22 20.16
N TRP A 54 -10.71 -2.30 19.32
CA TRP A 54 -12.08 -2.41 19.79
C TRP A 54 -12.36 -3.75 20.48
N ILE A 55 -11.88 -4.87 19.92
CA ILE A 55 -12.00 -6.18 20.58
C ILE A 55 -11.16 -6.24 21.87
N GLU A 56 -9.95 -5.67 21.85
CA GLU A 56 -9.08 -5.62 23.03
C GLU A 56 -9.74 -4.86 24.18
N LYS A 57 -10.34 -3.70 23.90
CA LYS A 57 -11.10 -2.90 24.89
C LYS A 57 -12.30 -3.65 25.48
N LYS A 58 -12.86 -4.61 24.75
CA LYS A 58 -13.94 -5.49 25.23
C LYS A 58 -13.44 -6.70 26.04
N GLY A 59 -12.13 -6.83 26.22
CA GLY A 59 -11.51 -7.98 26.87
C GLY A 59 -11.39 -9.20 25.97
N ASP A 60 -11.72 -9.08 24.68
CA ASP A 60 -11.56 -10.15 23.71
C ASP A 60 -10.14 -10.13 23.12
N LYS A 61 -9.41 -11.23 23.34
CA LYS A 61 -8.04 -11.44 22.84
C LYS A 61 -7.95 -12.64 21.90
N SER A 62 -9.08 -13.06 21.33
CA SER A 62 -9.18 -14.25 20.47
C SER A 62 -8.34 -14.11 19.20
N THR A 63 -8.27 -12.90 18.62
CA THR A 63 -7.64 -12.63 17.33
C THR A 63 -6.58 -11.53 17.44
N GLN A 64 -5.33 -11.88 17.13
CA GLN A 64 -4.23 -10.92 17.02
C GLN A 64 -4.10 -10.43 15.58
N PHE A 65 -4.38 -9.16 15.36
CA PHE A 65 -4.22 -8.52 14.04
C PHE A 65 -2.81 -7.97 13.86
N ILE A 66 -2.16 -8.37 12.77
CA ILE A 66 -0.80 -7.98 12.43
C ILE A 66 -0.82 -7.43 11.01
N THR A 67 -0.22 -6.28 10.79
CA THR A 67 -0.08 -5.70 9.45
C THR A 67 1.38 -5.63 9.06
N THR A 68 1.73 -5.94 7.82
CA THR A 68 3.09 -5.80 7.29
C THR A 68 3.10 -4.84 6.10
N ARG A 69 3.97 -3.83 6.10
CA ARG A 69 4.20 -2.90 4.99
C ARG A 69 5.59 -3.15 4.38
N PHE A 70 5.63 -3.34 3.08
CA PHE A 70 6.88 -3.42 2.32
C PHE A 70 6.65 -2.99 0.86
N GLY A 71 7.76 -2.79 0.15
CA GLY A 71 7.77 -2.32 -1.22
C GLY A 71 7.59 -3.41 -2.26
N ASN A 72 8.23 -3.24 -3.42
CA ASN A 72 8.12 -4.19 -4.51
C ASN A 72 8.82 -5.51 -4.18
N VAL A 73 8.26 -6.60 -4.71
CA VAL A 73 8.88 -7.93 -4.66
C VAL A 73 9.39 -8.28 -6.05
N LEU A 74 10.65 -8.71 -6.13
CA LEU A 74 11.31 -9.04 -7.39
C LEU A 74 10.59 -10.18 -8.11
N GLY A 75 10.25 -9.95 -9.37
CA GLY A 75 9.65 -10.97 -10.24
C GLY A 75 8.21 -11.33 -9.91
N SER A 76 7.50 -10.54 -9.12
CA SER A 76 6.07 -10.76 -8.89
C SER A 76 5.25 -10.60 -10.18
N ASN A 77 4.10 -11.28 -10.26
CA ASN A 77 3.23 -11.24 -11.43
C ASN A 77 2.82 -9.81 -11.78
N GLY A 78 2.88 -9.46 -13.06
CA GLY A 78 2.55 -8.12 -13.56
C GLY A 78 3.53 -7.01 -13.14
N SER A 79 4.68 -7.35 -12.54
CA SER A 79 5.69 -6.36 -12.18
C SER A 79 6.57 -5.95 -13.38
N VAL A 80 7.41 -4.93 -13.15
CA VAL A 80 8.28 -4.34 -14.16
C VAL A 80 9.29 -5.33 -14.75
N ILE A 81 9.75 -6.32 -13.97
CA ILE A 81 10.77 -7.28 -14.42
C ILE A 81 10.19 -8.25 -15.47
N PRO A 82 9.06 -8.94 -15.23
CA PRO A 82 8.38 -9.71 -16.28
C PRO A 82 8.08 -8.88 -17.53
N LEU A 83 7.59 -7.65 -17.37
CA LEU A 83 7.33 -6.75 -18.50
C LEU A 83 8.60 -6.50 -19.34
N PHE A 84 9.70 -6.14 -18.70
CA PHE A 84 10.98 -5.90 -19.40
C PHE A 84 11.50 -7.17 -20.06
N LYS A 85 11.37 -8.34 -19.42
CA LYS A 85 11.75 -9.62 -20.04
C LYS A 85 10.97 -9.86 -21.33
N GLU A 86 9.66 -9.67 -21.29
CA GLU A 86 8.80 -9.84 -22.47
C GLU A 86 9.12 -8.79 -23.55
N GLN A 87 9.29 -7.51 -23.18
CA GLN A 87 9.67 -6.46 -24.14
C GLN A 87 11.00 -6.76 -24.82
N ILE A 88 12.02 -7.18 -24.05
CA ILE A 88 13.34 -7.55 -24.59
C ILE A 88 13.22 -8.75 -25.53
N LYS A 89 12.47 -9.79 -25.13
CA LYS A 89 12.24 -10.98 -25.94
C LYS A 89 11.58 -10.66 -27.29
N HIS A 90 10.73 -9.63 -27.34
CA HIS A 90 10.09 -9.14 -28.56
C HIS A 90 10.91 -8.08 -29.34
N GLY A 91 12.15 -7.79 -28.92
CA GLY A 91 13.04 -6.84 -29.59
C GLY A 91 12.93 -5.38 -29.10
N GLY A 92 12.12 -5.11 -28.09
CA GLY A 92 11.90 -3.79 -27.51
C GLY A 92 10.83 -2.96 -28.23
N PRO A 93 10.70 -1.67 -27.89
CA PRO A 93 11.46 -0.95 -26.86
C PRO A 93 11.10 -1.40 -25.44
N VAL A 94 12.03 -1.21 -24.50
CA VAL A 94 11.76 -1.31 -23.07
C VAL A 94 11.17 0.01 -22.59
N THR A 95 10.00 -0.03 -21.96
CA THR A 95 9.28 1.19 -21.57
C THR A 95 9.52 1.55 -20.10
N VAL A 96 10.13 2.70 -19.83
CA VAL A 96 10.34 3.22 -18.47
C VAL A 96 9.43 4.44 -18.28
N THR A 97 8.73 4.54 -17.15
CA THR A 97 7.78 5.65 -16.95
C THR A 97 8.48 7.00 -16.80
N HIS A 98 9.57 7.05 -16.03
CA HIS A 98 10.34 8.27 -15.82
C HIS A 98 11.82 7.95 -15.53
N PRO A 99 12.80 8.77 -15.99
CA PRO A 99 14.22 8.52 -15.78
C PRO A 99 14.63 8.43 -14.30
N GLU A 100 14.02 9.25 -13.46
CA GLU A 100 14.33 9.34 -12.02
C GLU A 100 13.47 8.44 -11.12
N ILE A 101 12.64 7.56 -11.69
CA ILE A 101 11.77 6.70 -10.86
C ILE A 101 12.57 5.64 -10.13
N ILE A 102 12.39 5.55 -8.81
CA ILE A 102 13.05 4.60 -7.93
C ILE A 102 12.05 3.71 -7.21
N ARG A 103 12.41 2.45 -6.96
CA ARG A 103 11.61 1.51 -6.16
C ARG A 103 12.49 0.69 -5.24
N TYR A 104 11.92 0.31 -4.11
CA TYR A 104 12.52 -0.63 -3.16
C TYR A 104 12.16 -2.05 -3.57
N PHE A 105 13.14 -2.94 -3.52
CA PHE A 105 12.96 -4.33 -3.94
C PHE A 105 13.49 -5.28 -2.90
N MET A 106 12.74 -6.35 -2.67
CA MET A 106 13.20 -7.53 -1.93
C MET A 106 12.85 -8.79 -2.71
N THR A 107 13.46 -9.91 -2.38
CA THR A 107 13.13 -11.19 -3.03
C THR A 107 11.84 -11.79 -2.47
N ILE A 108 11.16 -12.66 -3.23
CA ILE A 108 9.96 -13.37 -2.74
C ILE A 108 10.27 -14.17 -1.44
N PRO A 109 11.34 -14.99 -1.37
CA PRO A 109 11.64 -15.74 -0.15
C PRO A 109 11.88 -14.85 1.06
N GLU A 110 12.61 -13.74 0.86
CA GLU A 110 12.86 -12.75 1.91
C GLU A 110 11.56 -12.10 2.40
N ALA A 111 10.68 -11.68 1.50
CA ALA A 111 9.37 -11.12 1.86
C ALA A 111 8.55 -12.11 2.68
N CYS A 112 8.46 -13.37 2.22
CA CYS A 112 7.72 -14.41 2.92
C CYS A 112 8.30 -14.67 4.32
N GLN A 113 9.63 -14.73 4.45
CA GLN A 113 10.29 -14.93 5.75
C GLN A 113 9.97 -13.77 6.72
N LEU A 114 10.10 -12.52 6.27
CA LEU A 114 9.79 -11.37 7.12
C LEU A 114 8.31 -11.29 7.51
N VAL A 115 7.39 -11.68 6.60
CA VAL A 115 5.95 -11.75 6.92
C VAL A 115 5.67 -12.82 7.98
N LEU A 116 6.27 -14.01 7.86
CA LEU A 116 6.11 -15.07 8.85
C LEU A 116 6.71 -14.68 10.20
N GLU A 117 7.88 -14.06 10.20
CA GLU A 117 8.56 -13.56 11.40
C GLU A 117 7.74 -12.46 12.11
N ALA A 118 7.20 -11.50 11.35
CA ALA A 118 6.26 -10.50 11.86
C ALA A 118 4.99 -11.14 12.44
N GLY A 119 4.44 -12.14 11.74
CA GLY A 119 3.30 -12.93 12.20
C GLY A 119 3.57 -13.63 13.53
N ALA A 120 4.74 -14.24 13.67
CA ALA A 120 5.16 -14.93 14.88
C ALA A 120 5.33 -13.96 16.06
N MET A 121 6.01 -12.83 15.85
CA MET A 121 6.34 -11.89 16.94
C MET A 121 5.20 -10.96 17.36
N GLY A 122 4.27 -10.67 16.46
CA GLY A 122 3.21 -9.70 16.69
C GLY A 122 2.26 -10.12 17.82
N LYS A 123 1.84 -9.14 18.63
CA LYS A 123 0.97 -9.33 19.79
C LYS A 123 -0.45 -8.79 19.56
N GLY A 124 -0.68 -8.11 18.44
CA GLY A 124 -1.95 -7.53 18.04
C GLY A 124 -1.88 -6.01 17.93
N GLY A 125 -2.39 -5.48 16.82
CA GLY A 125 -2.49 -4.04 16.54
C GLY A 125 -1.26 -3.41 15.86
N GLU A 126 -0.15 -4.14 15.75
CA GLU A 126 1.08 -3.60 15.17
C GLU A 126 1.04 -3.50 13.64
N ILE A 127 1.70 -2.46 13.12
CA ILE A 127 2.14 -2.39 11.72
C ILE A 127 3.65 -2.57 11.69
N PHE A 128 4.09 -3.67 11.11
CA PHE A 128 5.49 -3.94 10.86
C PHE A 128 5.92 -3.35 9.52
N ILE A 129 7.07 -2.70 9.49
CA ILE A 129 7.71 -2.17 8.29
C ILE A 129 9.02 -2.92 8.09
N PHE A 130 9.27 -3.35 6.86
CA PHE A 130 10.50 -4.05 6.52
C PHE A 130 11.56 -3.09 6.00
N ASP A 131 12.80 -3.29 6.45
CA ASP A 131 13.96 -2.69 5.81
C ASP A 131 14.21 -3.37 4.47
N MET A 132 14.07 -2.59 3.41
CA MET A 132 14.22 -3.02 2.02
C MET A 132 15.60 -2.67 1.44
N GLY A 133 16.49 -2.11 2.26
CA GLY A 133 17.81 -1.63 1.84
C GLY A 133 17.72 -0.43 0.89
N LYS A 134 18.64 -0.39 -0.09
CA LYS A 134 18.79 0.75 -0.99
C LYS A 134 17.76 0.71 -2.13
N PRO A 135 17.16 1.85 -2.49
CA PRO A 135 16.26 1.91 -3.63
C PRO A 135 17.03 1.71 -4.95
N VAL A 136 16.33 1.22 -5.97
CA VAL A 136 16.87 0.96 -7.31
C VAL A 136 16.19 1.87 -8.33
N LYS A 137 16.99 2.56 -9.16
CA LYS A 137 16.47 3.28 -10.34
C LYS A 137 15.96 2.29 -11.38
N ILE A 138 14.72 2.46 -11.81
CA ILE A 138 14.12 1.55 -12.80
C ILE A 138 14.82 1.64 -14.16
N LEU A 139 15.34 2.81 -14.52
CA LEU A 139 16.17 2.98 -15.71
C LEU A 139 17.44 2.11 -15.67
N ASP A 140 18.11 2.05 -14.52
CA ASP A 140 19.34 1.25 -14.36
C ASP A 140 19.02 -0.25 -14.38
N LEU A 141 17.87 -0.64 -13.80
CA LEU A 141 17.35 -1.99 -13.91
C LEU A 141 17.09 -2.38 -15.38
N ALA A 142 16.42 -1.53 -16.15
CA ALA A 142 16.16 -1.74 -17.57
C ALA A 142 17.47 -1.94 -18.36
N LYS A 143 18.43 -1.03 -18.20
CA LYS A 143 19.76 -1.12 -18.84
C LYS A 143 20.48 -2.41 -18.49
N ARG A 144 20.45 -2.82 -17.21
CA ARG A 144 21.09 -4.06 -16.74
C ARG A 144 20.43 -5.29 -17.36
N MET A 145 19.10 -5.32 -17.44
CA MET A 145 18.37 -6.44 -18.04
C MET A 145 18.65 -6.57 -19.54
N ILE A 146 18.67 -5.46 -20.29
CA ILE A 146 19.05 -5.46 -21.70
C ILE A 146 20.47 -6.04 -21.86
N ARG A 147 21.44 -5.52 -21.09
CA ARG A 147 22.83 -6.01 -21.13
C ARG A 147 22.95 -7.50 -20.84
N LEU A 148 22.26 -7.99 -19.80
CA LEU A 148 22.32 -9.41 -19.40
C LEU A 148 21.60 -10.35 -20.38
N SER A 149 20.65 -9.84 -21.16
CA SER A 149 19.94 -10.64 -22.17
C SER A 149 20.80 -10.96 -23.40
N GLY A 150 21.90 -10.23 -23.63
CA GLY A 150 22.68 -10.32 -24.87
C GLY A 150 22.02 -9.66 -26.09
N SER A 151 20.82 -9.09 -25.94
CA SER A 151 20.09 -8.41 -27.02
C SER A 151 20.81 -7.13 -27.43
N LYS A 152 21.01 -6.94 -28.73
CA LYS A 152 21.59 -5.72 -29.31
C LYS A 152 20.47 -4.80 -29.81
N ASN A 153 20.70 -3.48 -29.79
CA ASN A 153 19.82 -2.46 -30.33
C ASN A 153 18.43 -2.31 -29.66
N VAL A 154 18.24 -2.82 -28.44
CA VAL A 154 17.00 -2.57 -27.68
C VAL A 154 17.01 -1.13 -27.15
N LYS A 155 16.04 -0.33 -27.60
CA LYS A 155 15.84 1.05 -27.13
C LYS A 155 15.12 1.08 -25.79
N ILE A 156 15.33 2.16 -25.03
CA ILE A 156 14.52 2.50 -23.87
C ILE A 156 13.67 3.71 -24.25
N GLU A 157 12.36 3.63 -24.04
CA GLU A 157 11.42 4.73 -24.30
C GLU A 157 10.76 5.19 -23.00
N PHE A 158 10.62 6.50 -22.86
CA PHE A 158 9.97 7.11 -21.71
C PHE A 158 8.48 7.33 -22.00
N THR A 159 7.61 6.69 -21.21
CA THR A 159 6.15 6.74 -21.44
C THR A 159 5.44 7.80 -20.59
N GLY A 160 6.15 8.48 -19.70
CA GLY A 160 5.56 9.34 -18.68
C GLY A 160 5.03 8.54 -17.47
N LEU A 161 4.81 9.27 -16.37
CA LEU A 161 4.21 8.72 -15.16
C LEU A 161 2.73 8.40 -15.39
N ARG A 162 2.27 7.29 -14.82
CA ARG A 162 0.86 6.91 -14.84
C ARG A 162 0.07 7.67 -13.78
N ASN A 163 -1.26 7.58 -13.85
CA ASN A 163 -2.15 8.20 -12.88
C ASN A 163 -1.85 7.70 -11.45
N GLY A 164 -1.52 8.64 -10.57
CA GLY A 164 -1.19 8.40 -9.17
C GLY A 164 0.14 7.69 -8.92
N GLU A 165 1.02 7.61 -9.92
CA GLU A 165 2.35 7.01 -9.79
C GLU A 165 3.36 8.01 -9.19
N LYS A 166 3.99 7.64 -8.06
CA LYS A 166 5.04 8.46 -7.44
C LYS A 166 6.41 8.22 -8.08
N LEU A 167 7.25 9.24 -8.09
CA LEU A 167 8.68 9.10 -8.44
C LEU A 167 9.44 8.26 -7.41
N TYR A 168 9.16 8.50 -6.13
CA TYR A 168 9.71 7.77 -4.99
C TYR A 168 8.57 7.33 -4.08
N GLU A 169 8.63 6.08 -3.62
CA GLU A 169 7.71 5.56 -2.61
C GLU A 169 8.28 5.85 -1.22
N GLU A 170 7.40 6.09 -0.26
CA GLU A 170 7.75 6.32 1.14
C GLU A 170 7.49 5.04 1.95
N LEU A 171 8.34 4.74 2.91
CA LEU A 171 8.11 3.63 3.85
C LEU A 171 7.39 4.08 5.13
N LEU A 172 7.38 5.38 5.42
CA LEU A 172 6.81 6.00 6.62
C LEU A 172 6.16 7.33 6.27
N ASN A 173 5.03 7.64 6.92
CA ASN A 173 4.48 8.99 6.91
C ASN A 173 5.31 9.88 7.86
N LYS A 174 5.42 11.19 7.59
CA LYS A 174 6.10 12.18 8.46
C LYS A 174 5.58 12.17 9.91
N ALA A 175 4.31 11.81 10.12
CA ALA A 175 3.70 11.70 11.44
C ALA A 175 3.96 10.33 12.13
N GLU A 176 4.54 9.37 11.41
CA GLU A 176 4.86 8.04 11.92
C GLU A 176 6.34 8.00 12.34
N TYR A 177 6.62 7.27 13.42
CA TYR A 177 7.99 6.93 13.81
C TYR A 177 8.09 5.44 14.09
N THR A 178 9.31 4.91 14.02
CA THR A 178 9.57 3.48 14.19
C THR A 178 10.11 3.15 15.56
N LYS A 179 9.74 1.97 16.05
CA LYS A 179 10.39 1.29 17.16
C LYS A 179 11.12 0.03 16.63
N PRO A 180 12.34 -0.27 17.10
CA PRO A 180 13.03 -1.49 16.69
C PRO A 180 12.30 -2.74 17.21
N THR A 181 12.57 -3.89 16.57
CA THR A 181 12.20 -5.21 17.08
C THR A 181 13.46 -6.04 17.38
N HIS A 182 13.33 -7.31 17.75
CA HIS A 182 14.47 -8.21 17.87
C HIS A 182 15.08 -8.59 16.51
N HIS A 183 14.36 -8.38 15.40
CA HIS A 183 14.84 -8.67 14.06
C HIS A 183 15.27 -7.37 13.36
N GLU A 184 16.53 -7.29 12.94
CA GLU A 184 17.14 -6.05 12.41
C GLU A 184 16.40 -5.45 11.20
N LYS A 185 15.79 -6.30 10.37
CA LYS A 185 15.00 -5.86 9.20
C LYS A 185 13.54 -5.55 9.47
N ILE A 186 13.07 -5.63 10.72
CA ILE A 186 11.66 -5.45 11.06
C ILE A 186 11.54 -4.35 12.10
N MET A 187 10.73 -3.34 11.79
CA MET A 187 10.42 -2.22 12.68
C MET A 187 8.92 -2.15 12.92
N ILE A 188 8.49 -1.58 14.05
CA ILE A 188 7.08 -1.31 14.33
C ILE A 188 6.80 0.17 14.07
N ALA A 189 5.84 0.46 13.20
CA ALA A 189 5.34 1.80 12.96
C ALA A 189 4.38 2.21 14.09
N ASN A 190 4.61 3.37 14.69
CA ASN A 190 3.60 4.02 15.50
C ASN A 190 2.72 4.88 14.60
N VAL A 191 1.42 4.59 14.55
CA VAL A 191 0.47 5.22 13.64
C VAL A 191 -0.72 5.79 14.40
N ARG A 192 -1.42 6.73 13.78
CA ARG A 192 -2.65 7.32 14.32
C ARG A 192 -3.69 6.24 14.64
N GLU A 193 -4.33 6.38 15.79
CA GLU A 193 -5.46 5.54 16.19
C GLU A 193 -6.79 6.11 15.70
N TYR A 194 -7.74 5.21 15.46
CA TYR A 194 -9.09 5.54 15.02
C TYR A 194 -10.11 4.82 15.89
N GLU A 195 -11.26 5.45 16.12
CA GLU A 195 -12.39 4.83 16.80
C GLU A 195 -13.13 3.90 15.82
N TYR A 196 -13.36 2.66 16.24
CA TYR A 196 -13.87 1.60 15.38
C TYR A 196 -15.29 1.85 14.88
N GLN A 197 -16.20 2.33 15.73
CA GLN A 197 -17.58 2.57 15.31
C GLN A 197 -17.65 3.64 14.22
N GLN A 198 -16.90 4.73 14.37
CA GLN A 198 -16.77 5.78 13.36
C GLN A 198 -16.18 5.24 12.06
N VAL A 199 -15.07 4.51 12.13
CA VAL A 199 -14.41 3.91 10.96
C VAL A 199 -15.34 2.93 10.25
N SER A 200 -16.01 2.04 10.99
CA SER A 200 -16.93 1.06 10.40
C SER A 200 -18.07 1.74 9.67
N GLN A 201 -18.69 2.78 10.26
CA GLN A 201 -19.77 3.52 9.60
C GLN A 201 -19.31 4.20 8.31
N LEU A 202 -18.14 4.85 8.32
CA LEU A 202 -17.58 5.46 7.12
C LEU A 202 -17.28 4.43 6.03
N ILE A 203 -16.73 3.28 6.41
CA ILE A 203 -16.41 2.19 5.48
C ILE A 203 -17.69 1.54 4.91
N ASP A 204 -18.71 1.31 5.73
CA ASP A 204 -19.99 0.75 5.27
C ASP A 204 -20.65 1.72 4.26
N SER A 205 -20.56 3.03 4.53
CA SER A 205 -21.00 4.09 3.63
C SER A 205 -20.19 4.14 2.32
N LEU A 206 -18.87 3.95 2.38
CA LEU A 206 -18.01 3.84 1.19
C LEU A 206 -18.35 2.60 0.35
N ILE A 207 -18.57 1.46 1.01
CA ILE A 207 -18.90 0.19 0.35
C ILE A 207 -20.22 0.35 -0.40
N LYS A 208 -21.24 0.93 0.25
CA LYS A 208 -22.55 1.19 -0.38
C LYS A 208 -22.40 2.05 -1.64
N ASP A 209 -21.74 3.19 -1.55
CA ASP A 209 -21.56 4.09 -2.71
C ASP A 209 -20.72 3.47 -3.82
N SER A 210 -19.83 2.53 -3.51
CA SER A 210 -19.01 1.88 -4.54
C SER A 210 -19.82 1.05 -5.54
N TYR A 211 -21.08 0.72 -5.24
CA TYR A 211 -21.99 0.05 -6.17
C TYR A 211 -22.71 1.00 -7.13
N ASP A 212 -22.64 2.31 -6.91
CA ASP A 212 -23.16 3.31 -7.85
C ASP A 212 -22.17 3.56 -9.01
N TYR A 213 -20.95 3.02 -8.93
CA TYR A 213 -19.87 3.20 -9.91
C TYR A 213 -19.51 4.66 -10.23
N ASP A 214 -19.82 5.59 -9.31
CA ASP A 214 -19.36 6.96 -9.36
C ASP A 214 -17.95 7.07 -8.75
N GLU A 215 -16.94 7.13 -9.62
CA GLU A 215 -15.54 7.19 -9.22
C GLU A 215 -15.21 8.45 -8.41
N MET A 216 -15.78 9.60 -8.77
CA MET A 216 -15.50 10.88 -8.11
C MET A 216 -16.08 10.90 -6.70
N ARG A 217 -17.32 10.41 -6.54
CA ARG A 217 -17.96 10.25 -5.23
C ARG A 217 -17.24 9.23 -4.36
N THR A 218 -16.83 8.10 -4.95
CA THR A 218 -16.07 7.06 -4.25
C THR A 218 -14.76 7.63 -3.73
N VAL A 219 -14.00 8.33 -4.59
CA VAL A 219 -12.71 8.91 -4.20
C VAL A 219 -12.86 10.03 -3.18
N ARG A 220 -13.92 10.85 -3.27
CA ARG A 220 -14.24 11.82 -2.23
C ARG A 220 -14.42 11.16 -0.86
N LYS A 221 -15.22 10.09 -0.77
CA LYS A 221 -15.37 9.32 0.48
C LYS A 221 -14.07 8.69 0.95
N MET A 222 -13.23 8.21 0.03
CA MET A 222 -11.91 7.69 0.40
C MET A 222 -11.02 8.77 1.04
N LYS A 223 -11.07 10.01 0.55
CA LYS A 223 -10.33 11.16 1.11
C LYS A 223 -10.87 11.61 2.48
N GLU A 224 -12.17 11.43 2.73
CA GLU A 224 -12.76 11.67 4.06
C GLU A 224 -12.22 10.66 5.10
N ILE A 225 -12.02 9.40 4.71
CA ILE A 225 -11.46 8.35 5.57
C ILE A 225 -9.94 8.49 5.71
N VAL A 226 -9.25 8.88 4.64
CA VAL A 226 -7.79 9.00 4.56
C VAL A 226 -7.43 10.43 4.15
N PRO A 227 -7.38 11.37 5.10
CA PRO A 227 -7.09 12.78 4.81
C PRO A 227 -5.72 13.01 4.16
N GLU A 228 -4.76 12.10 4.36
CA GLU A 228 -3.46 12.12 3.70
C GLU A 228 -3.46 11.64 2.24
N PHE A 229 -4.62 11.25 1.67
CA PHE A 229 -4.74 10.82 0.27
C PHE A 229 -4.75 12.02 -0.69
N GLN A 230 -3.59 12.32 -1.28
CA GLN A 230 -3.44 13.36 -2.31
C GLN A 230 -3.27 12.74 -3.69
N SER A 231 -4.21 12.98 -4.60
CA SER A 231 -4.12 12.41 -5.95
C SER A 231 -3.04 13.12 -6.77
N ILE A 232 -2.31 12.38 -7.59
CA ILE A 232 -1.23 12.92 -8.43
C ILE A 232 -1.48 12.50 -9.88
N ASN A 233 -1.39 13.42 -10.83
CA ASN A 233 -1.52 13.13 -12.26
C ASN A 233 -2.79 12.34 -12.58
N SER A 234 -3.94 12.69 -11.97
CA SER A 234 -5.18 11.94 -12.17
C SER A 234 -6.41 12.85 -12.12
N PRO A 235 -7.56 12.44 -12.70
CA PRO A 235 -8.80 13.22 -12.63
C PRO A 235 -9.24 13.56 -11.20
N PHE A 236 -8.84 12.74 -10.22
CA PHE A 236 -9.20 12.88 -8.82
C PHE A 236 -8.56 14.07 -8.11
N GLU A 237 -7.57 14.72 -8.71
CA GLU A 237 -7.07 16.02 -8.23
C GLU A 237 -8.16 17.09 -8.19
N ALA A 238 -9.22 16.95 -8.99
CA ALA A 238 -10.36 17.85 -8.91
C ALA A 238 -11.06 17.76 -7.54
N VAL A 239 -11.06 16.57 -6.92
CA VAL A 239 -11.59 16.38 -5.56
C VAL A 239 -10.68 17.03 -4.53
N ASP A 240 -9.35 16.90 -4.69
CA ASP A 240 -8.37 17.58 -3.82
C ASP A 240 -8.59 19.09 -3.79
N ARG A 241 -8.63 19.70 -4.99
CA ARG A 241 -8.89 21.15 -5.13
C ARG A 241 -10.23 21.58 -4.56
N MET A 242 -11.25 20.75 -4.64
CA MET A 242 -12.57 21.04 -4.07
C MET A 242 -12.50 21.05 -2.54
N LEU A 243 -11.86 20.05 -1.92
CA LEU A 243 -11.73 19.96 -0.46
C LEU A 243 -10.87 21.09 0.11
N GLU A 244 -9.79 21.46 -0.58
CA GLU A 244 -8.93 22.60 -0.20
C GLU A 244 -9.69 23.93 -0.16
N LYS A 245 -10.61 24.16 -1.12
CA LYS A 245 -11.46 25.37 -1.13
C LYS A 245 -12.41 25.40 0.06
N VAL A 246 -13.11 24.30 0.32
CA VAL A 246 -14.03 24.20 1.46
C VAL A 246 -13.30 24.46 2.79
N SER A 247 -12.08 23.96 2.96
CA SER A 247 -11.29 24.24 4.17
C SER A 247 -10.85 25.70 4.29
N LYS A 248 -10.57 26.39 3.18
CA LYS A 248 -10.21 27.81 3.19
C LYS A 248 -11.40 28.72 3.47
N ASP A 249 -12.59 28.35 2.98
CA ASP A 249 -13.82 29.13 3.19
C ASP A 249 -14.43 28.92 4.59
N ALA A 250 -13.95 27.93 5.35
CA ALA A 250 -14.38 27.63 6.72
C ALA A 250 -13.54 28.31 7.81
N ILE A 251 -12.52 29.09 7.44
CA ILE A 251 -11.61 29.85 8.32
C ILE A 251 -11.90 31.34 8.15
#